data_AF-A0A9D2IY90-F1
#
_entry.id   AF-A0A9D2IY90-F1
#
_cell.length_a   1.000
_cell.length_b   1.000
_cell.length_c   1.000
_cell.angle_alpha   90.00
_cell.angle_beta   90.00
_cell.angle_gamma   90.00
#
_symmetry.space_group_name_H-M   'P 1'
#
loop_
_entity.id
_entity.type
_entity.pdbx_description
1 polymer ?
#
loop_
_entity_poly.entity_id
_entity_poly.type
_entity_poly.pdbx_seq_one_letter_code
_entity_poly.pdbx_strand_id
1 'polypeptide(L)'
;MKKQQKFKFINNIKELGPRLKWILFSEMQDYKINSKYIDMICPEPENKSQKTQSDMLEEMVKQTLIKEFSPEIQKMKSYNLLVDAVVHNLKKKSLED
;
A
#
# COMPACT_ATOMS: atom_id res chain seq x y z
N MET A 1 14.75 -48.85 -7.13
CA MET A 1 14.06 -47.60 -7.53
C MET A 1 12.95 -47.31 -6.52
N LYS A 2 13.01 -46.17 -5.80
CA LYS A 2 12.02 -45.80 -4.77
C LYS A 2 10.69 -45.40 -5.46
N LYS A 3 9.61 -46.15 -5.19
CA LYS A 3 8.25 -45.79 -5.65
C LYS A 3 7.81 -44.50 -4.95
N GLN A 4 7.55 -43.45 -5.72
CA GLN A 4 6.94 -42.24 -5.22
C GLN A 4 5.50 -42.54 -4.78
N GLN A 5 5.25 -42.49 -3.46
CA GLN A 5 3.90 -42.43 -2.90
C GLN A 5 3.29 -41.06 -3.26
N LYS A 6 2.80 -40.91 -4.49
CA LYS A 6 2.08 -39.71 -4.91
C LYS A 6 0.71 -39.69 -4.23
N PHE A 7 0.62 -38.89 -3.17
CA PHE A 7 -0.50 -38.05 -2.73
C PHE A 7 -1.90 -38.48 -3.20
N LYS A 8 -2.54 -39.42 -2.48
CA LYS A 8 -3.99 -39.67 -2.63
C LYS A 8 -4.86 -38.53 -2.06
N PHE A 9 -4.27 -37.60 -1.31
CA PHE A 9 -4.97 -36.48 -0.67
C PHE A 9 -5.52 -35.42 -1.66
N ILE A 10 -4.85 -35.21 -2.79
CA ILE A 10 -5.23 -34.18 -3.79
C ILE A 10 -6.49 -34.54 -4.58
N ASN A 11 -6.88 -35.83 -4.63
CA ASN A 11 -8.12 -36.24 -5.30
C ASN A 11 -9.36 -35.95 -4.44
N ASN A 12 -9.27 -36.12 -3.12
CA ASN A 12 -10.40 -35.90 -2.22
C ASN A 12 -10.77 -34.42 -2.06
N ILE A 13 -9.83 -33.50 -2.30
CA ILE A 13 -10.10 -32.05 -2.23
C ILE A 13 -10.96 -31.58 -3.41
N LYS A 14 -10.91 -32.28 -4.56
CA LYS A 14 -11.76 -31.97 -5.72
C LYS A 14 -13.23 -32.26 -5.44
N GLU A 15 -13.51 -33.28 -4.64
CA GLU A 15 -14.86 -33.73 -4.25
C GLU A 15 -15.50 -32.88 -3.14
N LEU A 16 -14.75 -31.99 -2.49
CA LEU A 16 -15.32 -31.07 -1.50
C LEU A 16 -16.26 -30.07 -2.18
N GLY A 17 -17.50 -30.02 -1.69
CA GLY A 17 -18.53 -29.12 -2.19
C GLY A 17 -18.12 -27.65 -2.08
N PRO A 18 -18.73 -26.76 -2.89
CA PRO A 18 -18.31 -25.36 -3.00
C PRO A 18 -18.30 -24.63 -1.65
N ARG A 19 -19.20 -24.93 -0.72
CA ARG A 19 -19.22 -24.32 0.63
C ARG A 19 -17.98 -24.66 1.46
N LEU A 20 -17.49 -25.89 1.39
CA LEU A 20 -16.28 -26.31 2.11
C LEU A 20 -15.02 -25.70 1.49
N LYS A 21 -15.01 -25.50 0.16
CA LYS A 21 -13.96 -24.73 -0.52
C LYS A 21 -13.94 -23.28 -0.06
N TRP A 22 -15.10 -22.64 0.12
CA TRP A 22 -15.19 -21.29 0.65
C TRP A 22 -14.71 -21.18 2.10
N ILE A 23 -15.08 -22.13 2.96
CA ILE A 23 -14.62 -22.17 4.36
C ILE A 23 -13.10 -22.38 4.44
N LEU A 24 -12.57 -23.34 3.67
CA LEU A 24 -11.13 -23.61 3.63
C LEU A 24 -10.35 -22.43 3.03
N PHE A 25 -10.93 -21.75 2.03
CA PHE A 25 -10.35 -20.54 1.46
C PHE A 25 -10.33 -19.37 2.45
N SER A 26 -11.41 -19.13 3.20
CA SER A 26 -11.41 -18.11 4.26
C SER A 26 -10.38 -18.41 5.34
N GLU A 27 -10.25 -19.68 5.74
CA GLU A 27 -9.26 -20.11 6.73
C GLU A 27 -7.82 -20.03 6.20
N MET A 28 -7.62 -20.19 4.88
CA MET A 28 -6.33 -19.97 4.22
C MET A 28 -5.97 -18.49 4.02
N GLN A 29 -6.94 -17.57 3.96
CA GLN A 29 -6.66 -16.13 3.94
C GLN A 29 -6.09 -15.64 5.28
N ASP A 30 -6.57 -16.20 6.39
CA ASP A 30 -6.06 -15.88 7.73
C ASP A 30 -4.63 -16.41 7.98
N TYR A 31 -4.21 -17.43 7.21
CA TYR A 31 -2.89 -18.05 7.31
C TYR A 31 -1.83 -17.35 6.44
N LYS A 32 -1.46 -16.11 6.74
CA LYS A 32 -0.08 -15.58 6.59
C LYS A 32 0.63 -15.66 5.22
N ILE A 33 0.00 -16.06 4.11
CA ILE A 33 0.72 -16.27 2.84
C ILE A 33 1.03 -14.95 2.12
N ASN A 34 0.35 -13.86 2.48
CA ASN A 34 0.63 -12.56 1.86
C ASN A 34 1.01 -11.45 2.84
N SER A 35 1.14 -11.70 4.15
CA SER A 35 1.50 -10.60 5.08
C SER A 35 2.85 -10.01 4.66
N LYS A 36 3.91 -10.82 4.51
CA LYS A 36 5.25 -10.29 4.24
C LYS A 36 5.40 -9.58 2.89
N TYR A 37 4.64 -9.99 1.87
CA TYR A 37 4.67 -9.32 0.55
C TYR A 37 3.75 -8.10 0.51
N ILE A 38 2.60 -8.15 1.17
CA ILE A 38 1.75 -6.97 1.42
C ILE A 38 2.51 -5.95 2.28
N ASP A 39 3.22 -6.37 3.32
CA ASP A 39 4.08 -5.54 4.18
C ASP A 39 5.30 -5.00 3.39
N MET A 40 5.76 -5.71 2.36
CA MET A 40 6.85 -5.25 1.49
C MET A 40 6.37 -4.18 0.48
N ILE A 41 5.18 -4.37 -0.10
CA ILE A 41 4.59 -3.41 -1.04
C ILE A 41 3.98 -2.22 -0.29
N CYS A 42 3.40 -2.48 0.86
CA CYS A 42 2.66 -1.55 1.71
C CYS A 42 3.16 -1.72 3.15
N PRO A 43 4.39 -1.26 3.46
CA PRO A 43 4.88 -1.29 4.82
C PRO A 43 3.99 -0.38 5.67
N GLU A 44 3.17 -1.00 6.51
CA GLU A 44 2.38 -0.29 7.50
C GLU A 44 3.36 0.38 8.46
N PRO A 45 3.38 1.73 8.57
CA PRO A 45 4.36 2.39 9.38
C PRO A 45 4.01 2.18 10.85
N GLU A 46 4.66 1.19 11.48
CA GLU A 46 4.41 0.77 12.88
C GLU A 46 4.48 1.91 13.91
N ASN A 47 5.03 3.09 13.57
CA ASN A 47 5.18 4.22 14.48
C ASN A 47 5.12 5.59 13.79
N LYS A 48 4.19 5.80 12.85
CA LYS A 48 3.87 7.17 12.43
C LYS A 48 2.55 7.55 13.08
N SER A 49 2.60 8.50 14.01
CA SER A 49 1.44 9.32 14.37
C SER A 49 0.61 9.55 13.12
N GLN A 50 -0.68 9.28 13.20
CA GLN A 50 -1.66 9.30 12.11
C GLN A 50 -1.52 10.59 11.25
N LYS A 51 -0.55 10.62 10.35
CA LYS A 51 -0.36 11.70 9.39
C LYS A 51 -1.48 11.51 8.40
N THR A 52 -2.36 12.49 8.32
CA THR A 52 -3.48 12.43 7.40
C THR A 52 -2.91 12.37 5.98
N GLN A 53 -3.61 11.77 5.02
CA GLN A 53 -3.16 11.75 3.61
C GLN A 53 -2.83 13.16 3.09
N SER A 54 -3.51 14.20 3.61
CA SER A 54 -3.19 15.60 3.34
C SER A 54 -1.77 15.98 3.73
N ASP A 55 -1.34 15.55 4.91
CA ASP A 55 -0.06 15.94 5.50
C ASP A 55 1.09 15.25 4.76
N MET A 56 0.86 14.00 4.34
CA MET A 56 1.79 13.25 3.49
C MET A 56 1.94 13.91 2.13
N LEU A 57 0.83 14.33 1.50
CA LEU A 57 0.85 15.02 0.21
C LEU A 57 1.62 16.34 0.29
N GLU A 58 1.37 17.12 1.35
CA GLU A 58 2.08 18.38 1.58
C GLU A 58 3.59 18.17 1.78
N GLU A 59 3.97 17.15 2.55
CA GLU A 59 5.38 16.78 2.76
C GLU A 59 6.05 16.35 1.45
N MET A 60 5.36 15.58 0.60
CA MET A 60 5.85 15.22 -0.74
C MET A 60 6.04 16.45 -1.63
N VAL A 61 5.07 17.37 -1.65
CA VAL A 61 5.17 18.62 -2.42
C VAL A 61 6.36 19.45 -1.95
N LYS A 62 6.55 19.57 -0.63
CA LYS A 62 7.72 20.26 -0.04
C LYS A 62 9.03 19.61 -0.50
N GLN A 63 9.16 18.29 -0.41
CA GLN A 63 10.37 17.57 -0.86
C GLN A 63 10.65 17.75 -2.35
N THR A 64 9.63 17.68 -3.20
CA THR A 64 9.78 17.92 -4.64
C THR A 64 10.23 19.35 -4.93
N LEU A 65 9.64 20.35 -4.29
CA LEU A 65 10.03 21.75 -4.48
C LEU A 65 11.49 22.00 -4.06
N ILE A 66 11.93 21.41 -2.96
CA ILE A 66 13.33 21.49 -2.50
C ILE A 66 14.28 20.85 -3.51
N LYS A 67 13.89 19.69 -4.07
CA LYS A 67 14.68 18.95 -5.04
C LYS A 67 14.87 19.72 -6.35
N GLU A 68 13.81 20.35 -6.84
CA GLU A 68 13.82 21.06 -8.14
C GLU A 68 14.43 22.46 -8.04
N PHE A 69 14.17 23.19 -6.95
CA PHE A 69 14.49 24.62 -6.85
C PHE A 69 15.64 24.98 -5.88
N SER A 70 16.26 24.01 -5.18
CA SER A 70 17.28 24.17 -4.11
C SER A 70 16.70 24.21 -2.68
N PRO A 71 17.45 23.96 -1.60
CA PRO A 71 16.94 24.10 -0.23
C PRO A 71 16.62 25.54 0.20
N GLU A 72 17.15 26.55 -0.51
CA GLU A 72 17.03 27.96 -0.12
C GLU A 72 15.61 28.53 -0.26
N ILE A 73 14.78 27.93 -1.12
CA ILE A 73 13.37 28.32 -1.32
C ILE A 73 12.57 28.24 -0.01
N GLN A 74 12.92 27.34 0.91
CA GLN A 74 12.24 27.26 2.21
C GLN A 74 12.34 28.56 3.03
N LYS A 75 13.36 29.38 2.78
CA LYS A 75 13.56 30.67 3.46
C LYS A 75 12.66 31.77 2.91
N MET A 76 12.01 31.54 1.77
CA MET A 76 11.12 32.53 1.14
C MET A 76 9.81 32.63 1.93
N LYS A 77 9.34 33.86 2.16
CA LYS A 77 8.05 34.11 2.82
C LYS A 77 6.87 33.53 2.05
N SER A 78 6.98 33.42 0.72
CA SER A 78 5.97 32.86 -0.18
C SER A 78 6.00 31.33 -0.27
N TYR A 79 6.93 30.65 0.40
CA TYR A 79 7.10 29.21 0.25
C TYR A 79 5.86 28.41 0.66
N ASN A 80 5.29 28.69 1.83
CA ASN A 80 4.08 28.00 2.29
C ASN A 80 2.89 28.26 1.35
N LEU A 81 2.75 29.49 0.84
CA LEU A 81 1.71 29.83 -0.13
C LEU A 81 1.86 29.04 -1.44
N LEU A 82 3.11 28.86 -1.91
CA LEU A 82 3.40 28.05 -3.09
C LEU A 82 3.04 26.58 -2.85
N VAL A 83 3.42 26.03 -1.70
CA VAL A 83 3.06 24.65 -1.31
C VAL A 83 1.55 24.47 -1.31
N ASP A 84 0.81 25.37 -0.65
CA ASP A 84 -0.65 25.31 -0.57
C ASP A 84 -1.31 25.40 -1.95
N ALA A 85 -0.85 26.31 -2.80
CA ALA A 85 -1.36 26.46 -4.16
C ALA A 85 -1.16 25.18 -5.00
N VAL A 86 0.02 24.56 -4.88
CA VAL A 86 0.33 23.31 -5.59
C VAL A 86 -0.53 22.17 -5.06
N VAL A 87 -0.64 22.00 -3.74
CA VAL A 87 -1.49 20.98 -3.12
C VAL A 87 -2.94 21.15 -3.54
N HIS A 88 -3.45 22.38 -3.54
CA HIS A 88 -4.80 22.70 -3.99
C HIS A 88 -5.04 22.30 -5.45
N ASN A 89 -4.10 22.63 -6.34
CA ASN A 89 -4.21 22.27 -7.77
C ASN A 89 -4.16 20.76 -8.00
N LEU A 90 -3.32 20.03 -7.27
CA LEU A 90 -3.26 18.57 -7.34
C LEU A 90 -4.57 17.93 -6.86
N LYS A 91 -5.12 18.41 -5.74
CA LYS A 91 -6.43 17.96 -5.22
C LYS A 91 -7.55 18.25 -6.21
N LYS A 92 -7.57 19.47 -6.77
CA LYS A 92 -8.56 19.85 -7.78
C LYS A 92 -8.50 18.92 -8.99
N LYS A 93 -7.30 18.67 -9.53
CA LYS A 93 -7.12 17.77 -10.67
C LYS A 93 -7.60 16.34 -10.37
N SER A 94 -7.32 15.82 -9.18
CA SER A 94 -7.78 14.47 -8.79
C SER A 94 -9.29 14.30 -8.66
N LEU A 95 -10.05 15.40 -8.65
CA LEU A 95 -11.52 15.39 -8.60
C LEU A 95 -12.17 15.62 -9.98
N GLU A 96 -11.39 16.11 -10.95
CA GLU A 96 -11.84 16.38 -12.31
C GLU A 96 -11.67 15.17 -13.25
N ASP A 97 -10.82 14.21 -12.87
CA ASP A 97 -10.61 12.89 -13.52
C ASP A 97 -11.52 11.81 -12.93
#